data_AF-A0A1X2IBV3-F1
#
_entry.id   AF-A0A1X2IBV3-F1
#
_cell.length_a   1.000
_cell.length_b   1.000
_cell.length_c   1.000
_cell.angle_alpha   90.00
_cell.angle_beta   90.00
_cell.angle_gamma   90.00
#
_symmetry.space_group_name_H-M   'P 1'
#
loop_
_entity.id
_entity.type
_entity.pdbx_description
1 polymer ?
#
loop_
_entity_poly.entity_id
_entity_poly.type
_entity_poly.pdbx_seq_one_letter_code
_entity_poly.pdbx_strand_id
1 'polypeptide(L)'
;MSAEDVVLQLKRKGTFDKLRKHLLSDFQTEPAGQQFMKKIQDFMEEMITKDPSLLDKDRTAFHSLMMDEIEKAGMYQTIQKEVVTTLMQADDFQQRVEEEMTAILNE
;
A
#
# COMPACT_ATOMS: atom_id res chain seq x y z
N MET A 1 12.80 13.75 24.71
CA MET A 1 11.63 13.66 23.81
C MET A 1 11.18 12.22 23.80
N SER A 2 9.88 11.93 24.00
CA SER A 2 9.37 10.56 23.92
C SER A 2 9.18 10.14 22.45
N ALA A 3 9.02 8.84 22.18
CA ALA A 3 8.69 8.35 20.84
C ALA A 3 7.37 8.96 20.32
N GLU A 4 6.40 9.15 21.20
CA GLU A 4 5.11 9.77 20.88
C GLU A 4 5.27 11.24 20.47
N ASP A 5 6.16 11.98 21.14
CA ASP A 5 6.47 13.37 20.81
C ASP A 5 7.13 13.48 19.43
N VAL A 6 8.06 12.58 19.09
CA VAL A 6 8.72 12.54 17.77
C VAL A 6 7.70 12.28 16.66
N VAL A 7 6.81 11.31 16.85
CA VAL A 7 5.72 11.01 15.89
C VAL A 7 4.79 12.21 15.71
N LEU A 8 4.46 12.90 16.80
CA LEU A 8 3.60 14.08 16.75
C LEU A 8 4.27 15.24 15.99
N GLN A 9 5.59 15.42 16.16
CA GLN A 9 6.37 16.40 15.41
C GLN A 9 6.48 16.04 13.91
N LEU A 10 6.76 14.77 13.58
CA LEU A 10 6.77 14.28 12.19
C LEU A 10 5.43 14.54 11.49
N LYS A 11 4.32 14.36 12.19
CA LYS A 11 2.97 14.67 11.68
C LYS A 11 2.76 16.15 11.49
N ARG A 12 3.10 16.99 12.49
CA ARG A 12 2.95 18.46 12.43
C ARG A 12 3.76 19.09 11.30
N LYS A 13 4.97 18.60 11.06
CA LYS A 13 5.86 19.10 10.00
C LYS A 13 5.52 18.56 8.60
N GLY A 14 4.55 17.66 8.49
CA GLY A 14 4.18 17.02 7.23
C GLY A 14 5.15 15.95 6.74
N THR A 15 6.22 15.64 7.49
CA THR A 15 7.17 14.56 7.16
C THR A 15 6.46 13.22 7.02
N PHE A 16 5.49 12.93 7.88
CA PHE A 16 4.69 11.71 7.77
C PHE A 16 3.99 11.60 6.40
N ASP A 17 3.37 12.68 5.91
CA ASP A 17 2.70 12.67 4.61
C ASP A 17 3.70 12.57 3.45
N LYS A 18 4.89 13.19 3.57
CA LYS A 18 5.97 13.04 2.58
C LYS A 18 6.45 11.59 2.49
N LEU A 19 6.70 10.93 3.61
CA LEU A 19 7.12 9.52 3.66
C LEU A 19 6.03 8.60 3.10
N ARG A 20 4.75 8.84 3.45
CA ARG A 20 3.61 8.11 2.91
C ARG A 20 3.50 8.24 1.39
N LYS A 21 3.70 9.44 0.84
CA LYS A 21 3.66 9.70 -0.61
C LYS A 21 4.81 9.02 -1.34
N HIS A 22 6.01 9.03 -0.77
CA HIS A 22 7.14 8.29 -1.34
C HIS A 22 6.87 6.79 -1.33
N LEU A 23 6.45 6.22 -0.19
CA LEU A 23 6.11 4.80 -0.12
C LEU A 23 5.06 4.39 -1.16
N LEU A 24 4.06 5.25 -1.40
CA LEU A 24 3.06 5.03 -2.45
C LEU A 24 3.67 5.09 -3.85
N SER A 25 4.56 6.05 -4.11
CA SER A 25 5.27 6.17 -5.39
C SER A 25 6.17 4.97 -5.64
N ASP A 26 6.94 4.54 -4.64
CA ASP A 26 7.82 3.38 -4.73
C ASP A 26 6.98 2.13 -4.99
N PHE A 27 5.87 1.95 -4.26
CA PHE A 27 4.93 0.86 -4.54
C PHE A 27 4.42 0.88 -5.98
N GLN A 28 4.01 2.03 -6.51
CA GLN A 28 3.45 2.14 -7.87
C GLN A 28 4.49 1.93 -8.98
N THR A 29 5.76 2.24 -8.72
CA THR A 29 6.83 2.20 -9.72
C THR A 29 7.65 0.93 -9.67
N GLU A 30 7.77 0.32 -8.49
CA GLU A 30 8.56 -0.89 -8.28
C GLU A 30 7.83 -2.18 -8.69
N PRO A 31 8.58 -3.27 -8.93
CA PRO A 31 8.01 -4.56 -9.33
C PRO A 31 6.93 -5.09 -8.39
N ALA A 32 7.04 -4.83 -7.08
CA ALA A 32 6.10 -5.34 -6.08
C ALA A 32 4.66 -4.86 -6.33
N GLY A 33 4.46 -3.54 -6.55
CA GLY A 33 3.11 -3.04 -6.83
C GLY A 33 2.63 -3.36 -8.24
N GLN A 34 3.52 -3.43 -9.22
CA GLN A 34 3.15 -3.89 -10.57
C GLN A 34 2.66 -5.35 -10.55
N GLN A 35 3.35 -6.23 -9.82
CA GLN A 35 2.94 -7.62 -9.65
C GLN A 35 1.61 -7.73 -8.90
N PHE A 36 1.36 -6.88 -7.92
CA PHE A 36 0.07 -6.84 -7.22
C PHE A 36 -1.08 -6.43 -8.15
N MET A 37 -0.89 -5.37 -8.94
CA MET A 37 -1.88 -4.93 -9.91
C MET A 37 -2.20 -6.04 -10.92
N LYS A 38 -1.18 -6.78 -11.37
CA LYS A 38 -1.36 -7.94 -12.24
C LYS A 38 -2.16 -9.05 -11.54
N LYS A 39 -1.83 -9.39 -10.29
CA LYS A 39 -2.59 -10.40 -9.52
C LYS A 39 -4.07 -10.03 -9.40
N ILE A 40 -4.40 -8.75 -9.18
CA ILE A 40 -5.79 -8.29 -9.14
C ILE A 40 -6.46 -8.45 -10.52
N GLN A 41 -5.77 -8.08 -11.60
CA GLN A 41 -6.30 -8.24 -12.97
C GLN A 41 -6.57 -9.71 -13.29
N ASP A 42 -5.58 -10.57 -13.09
CA ASP A 42 -5.69 -12.02 -13.33
C ASP A 42 -6.85 -12.62 -12.52
N PHE A 43 -7.03 -12.19 -11.27
CA PHE A 43 -8.14 -12.62 -10.41
C PHE A 43 -9.51 -12.18 -10.94
N MET A 44 -9.64 -10.90 -11.32
CA MET A 44 -10.90 -10.40 -11.88
C MET A 44 -11.25 -11.12 -13.19
N GLU A 45 -10.26 -11.35 -14.06
CA GLU A 45 -10.44 -12.11 -15.30
C GLU A 45 -10.89 -13.55 -15.02
N GLU A 46 -10.31 -14.22 -14.02
CA GLU A 46 -10.73 -15.54 -13.59
C GLU A 46 -12.18 -15.55 -13.09
N MET A 47 -12.59 -14.54 -12.32
CA MET A 47 -13.97 -14.43 -11.83
C MET A 47 -14.96 -14.17 -12.96
N ILE A 48 -14.64 -13.28 -13.90
CA ILE A 48 -15.48 -13.00 -15.08
C ILE A 48 -15.59 -14.25 -15.97
N THR A 49 -14.50 -15.01 -16.11
CA THR A 49 -14.51 -16.26 -16.89
C THR A 49 -15.42 -17.31 -16.23
N LYS A 50 -15.45 -17.37 -14.90
CA LYS A 50 -16.35 -18.25 -14.13
C LYS A 50 -17.80 -17.80 -14.17
N ASP A 51 -18.04 -16.49 -14.11
CA ASP A 51 -19.37 -15.88 -14.16
C ASP A 51 -19.39 -14.66 -15.09
N PRO A 52 -19.71 -14.87 -16.39
CA PRO A 52 -19.80 -13.78 -17.36
C PRO A 52 -20.89 -12.76 -17.04
N SER A 53 -21.92 -13.13 -16.26
CA SER A 53 -23.01 -12.22 -15.89
C SER A 53 -22.56 -11.08 -14.97
N LEU A 54 -21.35 -11.18 -14.41
CA LEU A 54 -20.71 -10.08 -13.69
C LEU A 54 -20.56 -8.83 -14.57
N LEU A 55 -20.41 -8.98 -15.88
CA LEU A 55 -20.30 -7.86 -16.82
C LEU A 55 -21.64 -7.15 -17.07
N ASP A 56 -22.77 -7.80 -16.76
CA ASP A 56 -24.10 -7.20 -16.89
C ASP A 56 -24.47 -6.32 -15.69
N LYS A 57 -23.66 -6.38 -14.61
CA LYS A 57 -23.85 -5.56 -13.41
C LYS A 57 -23.45 -4.11 -13.70
N ASP A 58 -24.13 -3.18 -13.03
CA ASP A 58 -23.66 -1.80 -13.03
C ASP A 58 -22.27 -1.71 -12.37
N ARG A 59 -21.54 -0.67 -12.76
CA ARG A 59 -20.15 -0.45 -12.32
C ARG A 59 -19.98 -0.48 -10.80
N THR A 60 -20.93 0.05 -10.05
CA THR A 60 -20.82 0.15 -8.59
C THR A 60 -21.04 -1.21 -7.95
N ALA A 61 -22.06 -1.96 -8.39
CA ALA A 61 -22.32 -3.31 -7.91
C ALA A 61 -21.16 -4.26 -8.25
N PHE A 62 -20.61 -4.18 -9.47
CA PHE A 62 -19.44 -4.93 -9.88
C PHE A 62 -18.23 -4.61 -8.98
N HIS A 63 -17.93 -3.32 -8.80
CA HIS A 63 -16.82 -2.88 -7.95
C HIS A 63 -16.95 -3.39 -6.51
N SER A 64 -18.13 -3.27 -5.90
CA SER A 64 -18.36 -3.75 -4.53
C SER A 64 -18.09 -5.26 -4.43
N LEU A 65 -18.61 -6.04 -5.37
CA LEU A 65 -18.43 -7.49 -5.39
C LEU A 65 -16.96 -7.88 -5.58
N MET A 66 -16.24 -7.22 -6.50
CA MET A 66 -14.80 -7.48 -6.69
C MET A 66 -14.03 -7.19 -5.41
N MET A 67 -14.33 -6.08 -4.72
CA MET A 67 -13.65 -5.72 -3.48
C MET A 67 -13.87 -6.76 -2.38
N ASP A 68 -15.10 -7.24 -2.21
CA ASP A 68 -15.44 -8.28 -1.23
C ASP A 68 -14.70 -9.60 -1.54
N GLU A 69 -14.62 -9.99 -2.81
CA GLU A 69 -13.94 -11.23 -3.21
C GLU A 69 -12.40 -11.13 -3.09
N ILE A 70 -11.82 -9.98 -3.43
CA ILE A 70 -10.38 -9.69 -3.22
C ILE A 70 -10.03 -9.77 -1.72
N GLU A 71 -10.91 -9.24 -0.86
CA GLU A 71 -10.73 -9.30 0.59
C GLU A 71 -10.81 -10.74 1.11
N LYS A 72 -11.83 -11.51 0.69
CA LYS A 72 -11.96 -12.94 1.04
C LYS A 72 -10.78 -13.77 0.56
N ALA A 73 -10.22 -13.44 -0.60
CA ALA A 73 -9.03 -14.09 -1.15
C ALA A 73 -7.74 -13.75 -0.39
N GLY A 74 -7.78 -12.83 0.58
CA GLY A 74 -6.63 -12.49 1.42
C GLY A 74 -5.54 -11.70 0.70
N MET A 75 -5.88 -11.04 -0.43
CA MET A 75 -4.89 -10.39 -1.28
C MET A 75 -4.28 -9.16 -0.60
N TYR A 76 -5.08 -8.40 0.16
CA TYR A 76 -4.63 -7.22 0.89
C TYR A 76 -3.58 -7.57 1.95
N GLN A 77 -3.80 -8.64 2.71
CA GLN A 77 -2.88 -9.10 3.74
C GLN A 77 -1.58 -9.60 3.13
N THR A 78 -1.66 -10.24 1.97
CA THR A 78 -0.50 -10.73 1.23
C THR A 78 0.38 -9.56 0.76
N ILE A 79 -0.22 -8.57 0.08
CA ILE A 79 0.56 -7.42 -0.41
C ILE A 79 1.07 -6.55 0.73
N GLN A 80 0.31 -6.42 1.83
CA GLN A 80 0.78 -5.67 3.00
C GLN A 80 2.08 -6.27 3.55
N LYS A 81 2.17 -7.60 3.68
CA LYS A 81 3.39 -8.27 4.14
C LYS A 81 4.55 -8.06 3.16
N GLU A 82 4.27 -8.15 1.86
CA GLU A 82 5.27 -7.94 0.81
C GLU A 82 5.81 -6.50 0.86
N VAL A 83 4.94 -5.49 0.86
CA VAL A 83 5.31 -4.06 0.98
C VAL A 83 6.14 -3.78 2.24
N VAL A 84 5.75 -4.35 3.38
CA VAL A 84 6.52 -4.19 4.63
C VAL A 84 7.94 -4.73 4.45
N THR A 85 8.07 -5.91 3.83
CA THR A 85 9.35 -6.60 3.70
C THR A 85 10.24 -5.98 2.62
N THR A 86 9.66 -5.55 1.50
CA THR A 86 10.44 -5.13 0.31
C THR A 86 10.63 -3.64 0.22
N LEU A 87 9.67 -2.84 0.71
CA LEU A 87 9.70 -1.37 0.58
C LEU A 87 9.97 -0.69 1.92
N MET A 88 9.26 -1.09 2.98
CA MET A 88 9.43 -0.43 4.29
C MET A 88 10.69 -0.89 5.01
N GLN A 89 11.05 -2.16 4.92
CA GLN A 89 12.29 -2.72 5.48
C GLN A 89 13.49 -2.57 4.54
N ALA A 90 13.33 -1.95 3.37
CA ALA A 90 14.46 -1.59 2.53
C ALA A 90 15.35 -0.59 3.27
N ASP A 91 16.67 -0.80 3.18
CA ASP A 91 17.68 0.03 3.84
C ASP A 91 17.47 1.51 3.52
N ASP A 92 17.13 1.84 2.27
CA ASP A 92 16.89 3.21 1.83
C ASP A 92 15.68 3.88 2.51
N PHE A 93 14.59 3.14 2.74
CA PHE A 93 13.40 3.70 3.40
C PHE A 93 13.64 3.87 4.91
N GLN A 94 14.27 2.89 5.55
CA GLN A 94 14.64 2.98 6.97
C GLN A 94 15.61 4.13 7.23
N GLN A 95 16.64 4.27 6.40
CA GLN A 95 17.59 5.37 6.51
C GLN A 95 16.89 6.73 6.41
N ARG A 96 15.96 6.91 5.46
CA ARG A 96 15.17 8.14 5.32
C ARG A 96 14.33 8.44 6.57
N VAL A 97 13.73 7.42 7.18
CA VAL A 97 12.98 7.57 8.43
C VAL A 97 13.92 7.98 9.57
N GLU A 98 15.09 7.37 9.68
CA GLU A 98 16.10 7.69 10.70
C GLU A 98 16.67 9.11 10.56
N GLU A 99 16.93 9.56 9.34
CA GLU A 99 17.40 10.92 9.05
C GLU A 99 16.37 11.97 9.52
N GLU A 100 15.09 11.77 9.19
CA GLU A 100 14.00 12.65 9.61
C GLU A 100 13.76 12.63 11.13
N MET A 101 13.88 11.46 11.77
CA MET A 101 13.80 11.38 13.23
C MET A 101 14.96 12.12 13.91
N THR A 102 16.17 11.96 13.38
CA THR A 102 17.38 12.61 13.89
C THR A 102 17.30 14.13 13.71
N ALA A 103 16.79 14.61 12.58
CA ALA A 103 16.53 16.03 12.36
C ALA A 103 15.58 16.62 13.41
N ILE A 104 14.53 15.89 13.80
CA ILE A 104 13.60 16.33 14.86
C ILE A 104 14.22 16.29 16.25
N LEU A 105 15.07 15.30 16.55
CA LEU A 105 15.70 15.17 17.86
C LEU A 105 16.80 16.22 18.10
N ASN A 106 17.40 16.74 17.03
CA ASN A 106 18.47 17.74 17.07
C ASN A 106 17.98 19.20 16.93
N GLU A 107 16.67 19.40 16.74
CA GLU A 107 16.00 20.70 16.83
C GLU A 107 15.60 21.04 18.28
#